data_AF-A0A946PJI3-F1
#
_entry.id   AF-A0A946PJI3-F1
#
_cell.length_a   1.000
_cell.length_b   1.000
_cell.length_c   1.000
_cell.angle_alpha   90.00
_cell.angle_beta   90.00
_cell.angle_gamma   90.00
#
_symmetry.space_group_name_H-M   'P 1'
#
loop_
_entity.id
_entity.type
_entity.pdbx_description
1 polymer ?
#
loop_
_entity_poly.entity_id
_entity_poly.type
_entity_poly.pdbx_seq_one_letter_code
_entity_poly.pdbx_strand_id
1 'polypeptide(L)'
;KSFVATFILSIFVNIGMWFERFVIIVTSLHRDYLPSAWTMFSPTFIDIGIFLGTIGFFFTLFLLYSRTFPVIAQAELKSIVKSSGSEYKNKK
;
A
#
# COMPACT_ATOMS: atom_id res chain seq x y z
N LYS A 1 -5.42 -12.54 19.39
CA LYS A 1 -4.76 -12.14 18.12
C LYS A 1 -3.98 -10.86 18.40
N SER A 2 -2.66 -10.81 18.17
CA SER A 2 -1.85 -9.62 18.46
C SER A 2 -1.92 -8.64 17.28
N PHE A 3 -2.79 -7.64 17.39
CA PHE A 3 -2.97 -6.60 16.36
C PHE A 3 -1.71 -5.76 16.13
N VAL A 4 -0.94 -5.52 17.20
CA VAL A 4 0.31 -4.74 17.16
C VAL A 4 1.36 -5.48 16.33
N ALA A 5 1.52 -6.80 16.54
CA ALA A 5 2.47 -7.59 15.78
C ALA A 5 2.13 -7.62 14.28
N THR A 6 0.85 -7.79 13.92
CA THR A 6 0.42 -7.79 12.51
C THR A 6 0.59 -6.42 11.86
N PHE A 7 0.38 -5.34 12.61
CA PHE A 7 0.59 -3.98 12.12
C PHE A 7 2.07 -3.72 11.80
N ILE A 8 2.97 -4.04 12.72
CA ILE A 8 4.43 -3.90 12.52
C ILE A 8 4.88 -4.74 11.31
N LEU A 9 4.41 -5.99 11.21
CA LEU A 9 4.75 -6.87 10.08
C LEU A 9 4.31 -6.27 8.74
N SER A 10 3.13 -5.65 8.68
CA SER A 10 2.62 -5.05 7.44
C SER A 10 3.51 -3.91 6.94
N ILE A 11 4.14 -3.13 7.83
CA ILE A 11 5.07 -2.06 7.46
C ILE A 11 6.32 -2.64 6.79
N PHE A 12 6.93 -3.65 7.43
CA PHE A 12 8.12 -4.30 6.88
C PHE A 12 7.87 -4.96 5.52
N VAL A 13 6.70 -5.60 5.35
CA VAL A 13 6.32 -6.20 4.06
C VAL A 13 6.23 -5.14 2.97
N ASN A 14 5.54 -4.02 3.20
CA ASN A 14 5.43 -2.95 2.20
C ASN A 14 6.81 -2.38 1.81
N ILE A 15 7.69 -2.14 2.79
CA ILE A 15 9.06 -1.68 2.53
C ILE A 15 9.86 -2.72 1.75
N GLY A 16 9.75 -4.00 2.12
CA GLY A 16 10.44 -5.11 1.45
C GLY A 16 10.04 -5.28 -0.01
N MET A 17 8.73 -5.21 -0.30
CA MET A 17 8.23 -5.29 -1.68
C MET A 17 8.68 -4.10 -2.54
N TRP A 18 8.78 -2.91 -1.95
CA TRP A 18 9.33 -1.75 -2.66
C TRP A 18 10.81 -1.94 -2.97
N PHE A 19 11.61 -2.44 -2.01
CA PHE A 19 13.01 -2.77 -2.25
C PHE A 19 13.20 -3.86 -3.29
N GLU A 20 12.36 -4.90 -3.33
CA GLU A 20 12.37 -5.91 -4.40
C GLU A 20 12.30 -5.24 -5.79
N ARG A 21 11.36 -4.32 -5.99
CA ARG A 21 11.19 -3.60 -7.26
C ARG A 21 12.38 -2.68 -7.55
N PHE A 22 12.88 -1.97 -6.55
CA PHE A 22 14.07 -1.13 -6.68
C PHE A 22 15.29 -1.95 -7.13
N VAL A 23 15.52 -3.11 -6.50
CA VAL A 23 16.63 -4.01 -6.84
C VAL A 23 16.47 -4.55 -8.26
N ILE A 24 15.31 -5.09 -8.64
CA ILE A 24 15.08 -5.63 -9.99
C ILE A 24 15.41 -4.58 -11.07
N ILE A 25 14.95 -3.34 -10.90
CA ILE A 25 15.14 -2.28 -11.90
C ILE A 25 16.59 -1.78 -11.90
N VAL A 26 17.12 -1.36 -10.75
CA VAL A 26 18.44 -0.70 -10.71
C VAL A 26 19.56 -1.66 -11.04
N THR A 27 19.50 -2.91 -10.53
CA THR A 27 20.59 -3.87 -10.78
C THR A 27 20.59 -4.42 -12.20
N SER A 28 19.42 -4.52 -12.86
CA SER A 28 19.36 -4.94 -14.26
C SER A 28 19.90 -3.86 -15.20
N LEU A 29 19.60 -2.58 -14.96
CA LEU A 29 20.04 -1.45 -15.79
C LEU A 29 21.49 -1.01 -15.54
N HIS A 30 22.02 -1.23 -14.34
CA HIS A 30 23.39 -0.81 -14.01
C HIS A 30 24.46 -1.57 -14.84
N ARG A 31 24.17 -2.80 -15.26
CA ARG A 31 25.10 -3.73 -15.89
C ARG A 31 24.49 -4.35 -17.16
N ASP A 32 24.49 -3.56 -18.22
CA ASP A 32 24.04 -4.00 -19.54
C ASP A 32 25.12 -4.73 -20.36
N TYR A 33 24.70 -5.27 -21.51
CA TYR A 33 25.53 -6.07 -22.43
C TYR A 33 26.82 -5.36 -22.92
N LEU A 34 26.84 -4.02 -22.97
CA LEU A 34 28.01 -3.23 -23.31
C LEU A 34 28.71 -2.71 -22.04
N PRO A 35 29.98 -3.10 -21.77
CA PRO A 35 30.73 -2.61 -20.61
C PRO A 35 30.95 -1.09 -20.57
N SER A 36 30.91 -0.41 -21.73
CA SER A 36 31.04 1.05 -21.82
C SER A 36 29.81 1.81 -21.34
N ALA A 37 28.64 1.16 -21.23
CA ALA A 37 27.39 1.77 -20.81
C ALA A 37 27.10 1.60 -19.30
N TRP A 38 27.99 0.95 -18.56
CA TRP A 38 27.80 0.75 -17.12
C TRP A 38 27.84 2.09 -16.37
N THR A 39 26.77 2.39 -15.64
CA THR A 39 26.61 3.67 -14.92
C THR A 39 25.88 3.48 -13.61
N MET A 40 26.39 4.06 -12.52
CA MET A 40 25.81 3.94 -11.18
C MET A 40 24.56 4.83 -11.04
N PHE A 41 23.50 4.30 -10.45
CA PHE A 41 22.32 5.09 -10.07
C PHE A 41 22.52 5.68 -8.67
N SER A 42 22.41 6.99 -8.54
CA SER A 42 22.37 7.70 -7.27
C SER A 42 21.11 8.59 -7.25
N PRO A 43 20.14 8.32 -6.36
CA PRO A 43 18.92 9.10 -6.29
C PRO A 43 19.23 10.52 -5.83
N THR A 44 18.63 11.50 -6.50
CA THR A 44 18.69 12.90 -6.10
C THR A 44 17.65 13.21 -5.03
N PHE A 45 17.80 14.36 -4.38
CA PHE A 45 16.79 14.84 -3.42
C PHE A 45 15.40 14.99 -4.06
N ILE A 46 15.35 15.31 -5.36
CA ILE A 46 14.09 15.46 -6.09
C ILE A 46 13.37 14.12 -6.26
N ASP A 47 14.10 13.02 -6.50
CA ASP A 47 13.51 11.68 -6.63
C ASP A 47 12.83 11.24 -5.32
N ILE A 48 13.49 11.50 -4.19
CA ILE A 48 12.96 11.22 -2.85
C ILE A 48 11.78 12.14 -2.53
N GLY A 49 11.88 13.42 -2.92
CA GLY A 49 10.82 14.41 -2.75
C GLY A 49 9.54 14.05 -3.51
N ILE A 50 9.65 13.58 -4.75
CA ILE A 50 8.52 13.11 -5.55
C ILE A 50 7.91 11.86 -4.93
N PHE A 51 8.74 10.91 -4.47
CA PHE A 51 8.27 9.71 -3.79
C PHE A 51 7.46 10.05 -2.54
N LEU A 52 8.00 10.88 -1.64
CA LEU A 52 7.27 11.36 -0.46
C LEU A 52 6.02 12.18 -0.83
N GLY A 53 6.11 12.98 -1.90
CA GLY A 53 5.00 13.76 -2.43
C GLY A 53 3.82 12.89 -2.86
N THR A 54 4.08 11.77 -3.54
CA THR A 54 3.01 10.83 -3.94
C THR A 54 2.34 10.14 -2.75
N ILE A 55 3.10 9.82 -1.68
CA ILE A 55 2.55 9.32 -0.41
C ILE A 55 1.64 10.36 0.23
N GLY A 56 2.10 11.62 0.32
CA GLY A 56 1.30 12.72 0.88
C GLY A 56 0.03 13.00 0.07
N PHE A 57 0.14 12.96 -1.26
CA PHE A 57 -1.00 13.13 -2.16
C PHE A 57 -2.03 11.99 -2.01
N PHE A 58 -1.56 10.75 -1.92
CA PHE A 58 -2.42 9.59 -1.65
C PHE A 58 -3.20 9.77 -0.33
N PHE A 59 -2.52 10.13 0.75
CA PHE A 59 -3.19 10.36 2.04
C PHE A 59 -4.16 11.54 1.99
N THR A 60 -3.83 12.60 1.26
CA THR A 60 -4.73 13.76 1.10
C THR A 60 -6.04 13.35 0.43
N LEU A 61 -5.97 12.62 -0.68
CA LEU A 61 -7.16 12.11 -1.36
C LEU A 61 -7.91 11.07 -0.54
N PHE A 62 -7.20 10.17 0.14
CA PHE A 62 -7.80 9.15 1.00
C PHE A 62 -8.54 9.78 2.19
N LEU A 63 -7.96 10.79 2.84
CA LEU A 63 -8.60 11.51 3.93
C LEU A 63 -9.83 12.28 3.45
N LEU A 64 -9.74 12.95 2.30
CA LEU A 64 -10.89 13.62 1.68
C LEU A 64 -12.01 12.62 1.42
N TYR A 65 -11.69 11.47 0.80
CA TYR A 65 -12.63 10.39 0.55
C TYR A 65 -13.29 9.90 1.84
N SER A 66 -12.50 9.63 2.88
CA SER A 66 -12.98 9.14 4.18
C SER A 66 -13.94 10.12 4.88
N ARG A 67 -13.82 11.42 4.56
CA ARG A 67 -14.65 12.48 5.12
C ARG A 67 -15.93 12.71 4.32
N THR A 68 -15.87 12.65 2.99
CA THR A 68 -17.00 13.03 2.13
C THR A 68 -17.89 11.87 1.72
N PHE A 69 -17.36 10.64 1.66
CA PHE A 69 -18.10 9.47 1.21
C PHE A 69 -18.30 8.44 2.34
N PRO A 70 -19.39 7.65 2.30
CA PRO A 70 -19.57 6.54 3.22
C PRO A 70 -18.51 5.46 2.96
N VAL A 71 -17.65 5.20 3.94
CA VAL A 71 -16.51 4.26 3.83
C VAL A 71 -16.96 2.81 3.60
N ILE A 72 -18.19 2.47 3.97
CA ILE A 72 -18.72 1.10 3.89
C ILE A 72 -19.97 1.06 3.02
N ALA A 73 -20.01 0.09 2.10
CA ALA A 73 -21.12 -0.15 1.18
C ALA A 73 -22.40 -0.59 1.93
N GLN A 74 -23.36 0.33 2.05
CA GLN A 74 -24.59 0.11 2.82
C GLN A 74 -25.51 -0.96 2.21
N ALA A 75 -25.51 -1.11 0.88
CA ALA A 75 -26.34 -2.11 0.20
C ALA A 75 -25.91 -3.53 0.55
N GLU A 76 -24.60 -3.78 0.61
CA GLU A 76 -24.03 -5.10 0.94
C GLU A 76 -24.13 -5.38 2.44
N LEU A 77 -23.90 -4.39 3.30
CA LEU A 77 -24.03 -4.57 4.74
C LEU A 77 -25.43 -5.07 5.14
N LYS A 78 -26.49 -4.55 4.51
CA LYS A 78 -27.87 -4.93 4.84
C LYS A 78 -28.17 -6.40 4.51
N SER A 79 -27.61 -6.95 3.43
CA SER A 79 -27.80 -8.36 3.09
C SER A 79 -27.04 -9.28 4.05
N ILE A 80 -25.80 -8.91 4.41
CA ILE A 80 -24.94 -9.69 5.32
C ILE A 80 -25.52 -9.71 6.74
N VAL A 81 -25.98 -8.57 7.27
CA VAL A 81 -26.56 -8.51 8.62
C VAL A 81 -27.80 -9.40 8.75
N LYS A 82 -28.64 -9.46 7.70
CA LYS A 82 -29.82 -10.34 7.68
C LYS A 82 -29.45 -11.83 7.63
N SER A 83 -28.37 -12.18 6.93
CA SER A 83 -27.94 -13.58 6.77
C SER A 83 -27.08 -14.11 7.92
N SER A 84 -26.20 -13.27 8.49
CA SER A 84 -25.12 -13.69 9.40
C SER A 84 -25.14 -12.96 10.74
N GLY A 85 -26.12 -12.08 10.99
CA GLY A 85 -26.27 -11.39 12.26
C GLY A 85 -26.51 -12.37 13.41
N SER A 86 -25.70 -12.27 14.47
CA SER A 86 -25.81 -13.09 15.69
C SER A 86 -27.19 -13.00 16.34
N GLU A 87 -27.84 -11.85 16.25
CA GLU A 87 -29.23 -11.60 16.69
C GLU A 87 -30.25 -12.49 15.96
N TYR A 88 -30.11 -12.68 14.65
CA TYR A 88 -31.02 -13.51 13.84
C TYR A 88 -30.75 -15.01 14.00
N LYS A 89 -29.51 -15.37 14.36
CA LYS A 89 -29.12 -16.76 14.62
C LYS A 89 -29.59 -17.26 15.99
N ASN A 90 -29.68 -16.40 17.00
CA ASN A 90 -30.17 -16.74 18.34
C ASN A 90 -31.70 -16.70 18.48
N LYS A 91 -32.42 -16.14 17.51
CA LYS A 91 -33.91 -16.13 17.47
C LYS A 91 -34.53 -17.33 16.74
N LYS A 92 -33.72 -18.23 16.19
CA LYS A 92 -34.14 -19.54 15.69
C LYS A 92 -33.74 -20.61 16.69
#